data_AF-A0A813GIH0-F1
#
_entry.id   AF-A0A813GIH0-F1
#
_cell.length_a   1.000
_cell.length_b   1.000
_cell.length_c   1.000
_cell.angle_alpha   90.00
_cell.angle_beta   90.00
_cell.angle_gamma   90.00
#
_symmetry.space_group_name_H-M   'P 1'
#
loop_
_entity.id
_entity.type
_entity.pdbx_description
1 polymer ?
#
loop_
_entity_poly.entity_id
_entity_poly.type
_entity_poly.pdbx_seq_one_letter_code
_entity_poly.pdbx_strand_id
1 'polypeptide(L)'
;MPGPLGLLVMLAVWAVVAVLTVNWWSLDGSPSLSASPRGRDVLQKELLDRQGAVLRNMTIRVQTAEQALVELRQQHLELKQKQDEELSKRRSDKALAKRGGGAPAPAKPPESPAVPAPAIAEASASESRGESETEEEPSEEELEQQAQEEQRKLINYNEATKSFVRNRPDFKCGSRVPLLPDEEVVECAAMGPTPCCSGLGWCGSTNAHCKCATCIDYRSEPGGAKAR
;
A
#
# COMPACT_ATOMS: atom_id res chain seq x y z
N MET A 1 -29.53 12.77 51.28
CA MET A 1 -28.46 13.77 51.54
C MET A 1 -27.23 13.32 50.76
N PRO A 2 -26.93 13.89 49.58
CA PRO A 2 -25.70 13.54 48.88
C PRO A 2 -24.50 13.93 49.75
N GLY A 3 -23.57 13.01 49.94
CA GLY A 3 -22.35 13.24 50.71
C GLY A 3 -21.44 14.30 50.07
N PRO A 4 -20.44 14.81 50.80
CA PRO A 4 -19.58 15.91 50.34
C PRO A 4 -18.88 15.64 48.99
N LEU A 5 -18.62 14.38 48.67
CA LEU A 5 -18.08 13.95 47.37
C LEU A 5 -19.08 14.09 46.22
N GLY A 6 -20.38 13.91 46.47
CA GLY A 6 -21.42 14.05 45.45
C GLY A 6 -21.64 15.49 44.99
N LEU A 7 -21.40 16.47 45.88
CA LEU A 7 -21.50 17.89 45.55
C LEU A 7 -20.36 18.33 44.62
N LEU A 8 -19.15 17.82 44.84
CA LEU A 8 -17.97 18.10 44.01
C LEU A 8 -18.14 17.57 42.59
N VAL A 9 -18.67 16.36 42.42
CA VAL A 9 -18.91 15.79 41.09
C VAL A 9 -19.99 16.57 40.34
N MET A 10 -21.06 16.98 41.02
CA MET A 10 -22.12 17.80 40.40
C MET A 10 -21.60 19.18 39.95
N LEU A 11 -20.75 19.83 40.75
CA LEU A 11 -20.12 21.11 40.39
C LEU A 11 -19.16 20.96 39.21
N ALA A 12 -18.39 19.86 39.15
CA ALA A 12 -17.49 19.60 38.03
C ALA A 12 -18.26 19.37 36.71
N VAL A 13 -19.36 18.61 36.75
CA VAL A 13 -20.23 18.40 35.58
C VAL A 13 -20.86 19.72 35.13
N TRP A 14 -21.32 20.56 36.06
CA TRP A 14 -21.86 21.88 35.74
C TRP A 14 -20.82 22.82 35.12
N ALA A 15 -19.57 22.79 35.60
CA ALA A 15 -18.48 23.59 35.03
C ALA A 15 -18.15 23.16 33.59
N VAL A 16 -18.14 21.85 33.31
CA VAL A 16 -17.91 21.34 31.94
C VAL A 16 -19.06 21.71 31.01
N VAL A 17 -20.32 21.59 31.46
CA VAL A 17 -21.49 22.00 30.67
C VAL A 17 -21.48 23.51 30.40
N ALA A 18 -21.11 24.33 31.39
CA ALA A 18 -20.99 25.78 31.21
C ALA A 18 -19.91 26.19 30.20
N VAL A 19 -18.75 25.52 30.22
CA VAL A 19 -17.68 25.77 29.23
C VAL A 19 -18.13 25.38 27.81
N LEU A 20 -18.88 24.28 27.67
CA LEU A 20 -19.40 23.84 26.37
C LEU A 20 -20.52 24.73 25.84
N THR A 21 -21.38 25.30 26.69
CA THR A 21 -22.47 26.18 26.25
C THR A 21 -22.00 27.58 25.88
N VAL A 22 -20.98 28.13 26.56
CA VAL A 22 -20.41 29.45 26.22
C VAL A 22 -19.69 29.41 24.86
N ASN A 23 -19.05 28.28 24.52
CA ASN A 23 -18.42 28.10 23.21
C ASN A 23 -19.42 27.95 22.04
N TRP A 24 -20.70 27.67 22.31
CA TRP A 24 -21.72 27.52 21.27
C TRP A 24 -22.33 28.87 20.84
N TRP A 25 -22.29 29.91 21.69
CA TRP A 25 -22.89 31.22 21.40
C TRP A 25 -21.94 32.24 20.75
N SER A 26 -20.66 31.90 20.54
CA SER A 26 -19.68 32.78 19.87
C SER A 26 -19.34 32.38 18.42
N LEU A 27 -20.14 31.52 17.79
CA LEU A 27 -19.94 31.08 16.40
C LEU A 27 -20.91 31.68 15.36
N ASP A 28 -21.66 32.73 15.71
CA ASP A 28 -22.47 33.52 14.74
C ASP A 28 -21.77 34.82 14.30
N GLY A 29 -20.46 34.74 14.09
CA GLY A 29 -19.65 35.79 13.48
C GLY A 29 -19.18 35.40 12.08
N SER A 30 -20.10 35.08 11.15
CA SER A 30 -19.72 34.79 9.77
C SER A 30 -19.60 36.08 8.94
N PRO A 31 -18.41 36.43 8.41
CA PRO A 31 -18.29 37.47 7.40
C PRO A 31 -18.97 37.00 6.11
N SER A 32 -19.89 37.80 5.61
CA SER A 32 -20.48 37.68 4.27
C SER A 32 -19.39 37.87 3.21
N LEU A 33 -18.66 36.80 2.89
CA LEU A 33 -17.87 36.67 1.69
C LEU A 33 -18.79 36.15 0.60
N SER A 34 -19.22 37.08 -0.26
CA SER A 34 -19.94 36.83 -1.50
C SER A 34 -19.06 36.05 -2.49
N ALA A 35 -18.87 34.76 -2.25
CA ALA A 35 -18.32 33.82 -3.22
C ALA A 35 -19.47 33.35 -4.14
N SER A 36 -19.35 33.70 -5.42
CA SER A 36 -20.28 33.35 -6.50
C SER A 36 -20.70 31.87 -6.47
N PRO A 37 -22.01 31.54 -6.52
CA PRO A 37 -22.51 30.17 -6.35
C PRO A 37 -21.86 29.15 -7.29
N ARG A 38 -21.54 29.57 -8.52
CA ARG A 38 -20.97 28.68 -9.55
C ARG A 38 -19.55 28.19 -9.26
N GLY A 39 -18.77 28.91 -8.45
CA GLY A 39 -17.39 28.52 -8.14
C GLY A 39 -17.29 27.42 -7.08
N ARG A 40 -18.27 27.37 -6.16
CA ARG A 40 -18.34 26.35 -5.11
C ARG A 40 -18.70 24.98 -5.67
N ASP A 41 -19.62 24.95 -6.64
CA ASP A 41 -20.07 23.72 -7.28
C ASP A 41 -18.94 23.04 -8.09
N VAL A 42 -18.06 23.81 -8.73
CA VAL A 42 -16.93 23.26 -9.52
C VAL A 42 -15.87 22.66 -8.60
N LEU A 43 -15.50 23.35 -7.52
CA LEU A 43 -14.53 22.84 -6.55
C LEU A 43 -15.05 21.58 -5.83
N GLN A 44 -16.33 21.57 -5.49
CA GLN A 44 -16.96 20.43 -4.83
C GLN A 44 -17.05 19.21 -5.76
N LYS A 45 -17.32 19.43 -7.06
CA LYS A 45 -17.31 18.36 -8.07
C LYS A 45 -15.91 17.76 -8.26
N GLU A 46 -14.87 18.58 -8.31
CA GLU A 46 -13.50 18.09 -8.48
C GLU A 46 -13.00 17.30 -7.27
N LEU A 47 -13.41 17.69 -6.06
CA LEU A 47 -13.14 16.92 -4.84
C LEU A 47 -13.85 15.56 -4.86
N LEU A 48 -15.12 15.52 -5.29
CA LEU A 48 -15.90 14.29 -5.44
C LEU A 48 -15.29 13.36 -6.50
N ASP A 49 -14.78 13.90 -7.61
CA ASP A 49 -14.14 13.11 -8.66
C ASP A 49 -12.82 12.48 -8.17
N ARG A 50 -11.99 13.23 -7.42
CA ARG A 50 -10.77 12.70 -6.79
C ARG A 50 -11.08 11.62 -5.76
N GLN A 51 -12.08 11.85 -4.89
CA GLN A 51 -12.51 10.84 -3.92
C GLN A 51 -13.05 9.59 -4.62
N GLY A 52 -13.82 9.76 -5.70
CA GLY A 52 -14.35 8.67 -6.51
C GLY A 52 -13.26 7.82 -7.16
N ALA A 53 -12.16 8.42 -7.61
CA ALA A 53 -11.01 7.70 -8.15
C ALA A 53 -10.31 6.83 -7.09
N VAL A 54 -10.12 7.38 -5.89
CA VAL A 54 -9.53 6.65 -4.75
C VAL A 54 -10.43 5.48 -4.35
N LEU A 55 -11.74 5.71 -4.21
CA LEU A 55 -12.72 4.67 -3.88
C LEU A 55 -12.71 3.54 -4.90
N ARG A 56 -12.72 3.84 -6.21
CA ARG A 56 -12.61 2.81 -7.26
C ARG A 56 -11.33 1.99 -7.15
N ASN A 57 -10.19 2.64 -6.90
CA ASN A 57 -8.92 1.93 -6.75
C ASN A 57 -8.93 1.02 -5.51
N MET A 58 -9.49 1.49 -4.39
CA MET A 58 -9.66 0.68 -3.18
C MET A 58 -10.62 -0.49 -3.41
N THR A 59 -11.75 -0.29 -4.09
CA THR A 59 -12.69 -1.38 -4.42
C THR A 59 -12.05 -2.45 -5.27
N ILE A 60 -11.25 -2.09 -6.27
CA ILE A 60 -10.53 -3.07 -7.11
C ILE A 60 -9.60 -3.91 -6.23
N ARG A 61 -8.81 -3.28 -5.35
CA ARG A 61 -7.89 -4.01 -4.45
C ARG A 61 -8.63 -4.96 -3.52
N VAL A 62 -9.77 -4.53 -2.96
CA VAL A 62 -10.59 -5.38 -2.09
C VAL A 62 -11.16 -6.57 -2.86
N GLN A 63 -11.70 -6.35 -4.06
CA GLN A 63 -12.22 -7.45 -4.89
C GLN A 63 -11.14 -8.44 -5.31
N THR A 64 -9.95 -7.95 -5.67
CA THR A 64 -8.80 -8.82 -5.98
C THR A 64 -8.38 -9.63 -4.76
N ALA A 65 -8.34 -9.01 -3.57
CA ALA A 65 -8.03 -9.71 -2.32
C ALA A 65 -9.09 -10.78 -1.97
N GLU A 66 -10.37 -10.47 -2.16
CA GLU A 66 -11.46 -11.44 -1.95
C GLU A 66 -11.34 -12.64 -2.89
N GLN A 67 -11.02 -12.41 -4.17
CA GLN A 67 -10.81 -13.48 -5.14
C GLN A 67 -9.60 -14.36 -4.76
N ALA A 68 -8.48 -13.75 -4.38
CA ALA A 68 -7.29 -14.47 -3.94
C ALA A 68 -7.57 -15.34 -2.70
N LEU A 69 -8.35 -14.83 -1.74
CA LEU A 69 -8.75 -15.60 -0.55
C LEU A 69 -9.64 -16.81 -0.90
N VAL A 70 -10.52 -16.68 -1.89
CA VAL A 70 -11.33 -17.80 -2.36
C VAL A 70 -10.45 -18.88 -3.01
N GLU A 71 -9.48 -18.48 -3.82
CA GLU A 71 -8.54 -19.39 -4.47
C GLU A 71 -7.67 -20.12 -3.44
N LEU A 72 -7.10 -19.41 -2.47
CA LEU A 72 -6.33 -20.01 -1.38
C LEU A 72 -7.15 -21.03 -0.59
N ARG A 73 -8.43 -20.73 -0.34
CA ARG A 73 -9.34 -21.65 0.35
C ARG A 73 -9.57 -22.93 -0.47
N GLN A 74 -9.67 -22.83 -1.79
CA GLN A 74 -9.80 -23.99 -2.67
C GLN A 74 -8.52 -24.84 -2.66
N GLN A 75 -7.36 -24.21 -2.81
CA GLN A 75 -6.06 -24.90 -2.74
C GLN A 75 -5.89 -25.65 -1.41
N HIS A 76 -6.26 -25.02 -0.29
CA HIS A 76 -6.21 -25.66 1.03
C HIS A 76 -7.13 -26.90 1.11
N LEU A 77 -8.31 -26.85 0.50
CA LEU A 77 -9.22 -28.01 0.45
C LEU A 77 -8.63 -29.15 -0.40
N GLU A 78 -8.02 -28.83 -1.54
CA GLU A 78 -7.37 -29.82 -2.40
C GLU A 78 -6.17 -30.48 -1.72
N LEU A 79 -5.32 -29.69 -1.05
CA LEU A 79 -4.18 -30.21 -0.29
C LEU A 79 -4.67 -31.13 0.84
N LYS A 80 -5.75 -30.76 1.53
CA LYS A 80 -6.35 -31.60 2.57
C LYS A 80 -6.87 -32.92 2.01
N GLN A 81 -7.54 -32.90 0.86
CA GLN A 81 -8.00 -34.11 0.18
C GLN A 81 -6.83 -35.03 -0.20
N LYS A 82 -5.75 -34.47 -0.76
CA LYS A 82 -4.53 -35.22 -1.10
C LYS A 82 -3.89 -35.87 0.13
N GLN A 83 -3.83 -35.13 1.25
CA GLN A 83 -3.33 -35.67 2.52
C GLN A 83 -4.18 -36.84 3.04
N ASP A 84 -5.51 -36.69 3.00
CA ASP A 84 -6.44 -37.75 3.44
C ASP A 84 -6.34 -38.99 2.54
N GLU A 85 -6.16 -38.82 1.22
CA GLU A 85 -5.95 -39.90 0.27
C GLU A 85 -4.62 -40.63 0.52
N GLU A 86 -3.51 -39.89 0.70
CA GLU A 86 -2.20 -40.48 1.00
C GLU A 86 -2.23 -41.25 2.34
N LEU A 87 -2.91 -40.70 3.34
CA LEU A 87 -3.07 -41.32 4.65
C LEU A 87 -3.94 -42.58 4.57
N SER A 88 -4.97 -42.59 3.74
CA SER A 88 -5.77 -43.78 3.42
C SER A 88 -4.93 -44.88 2.77
N LYS A 89 -4.11 -44.52 1.75
CA LYS A 89 -3.20 -45.44 1.07
C LYS A 89 -2.16 -46.05 2.01
N ARG A 90 -1.53 -45.22 2.86
CA ARG A 90 -0.61 -45.69 3.90
C ARG A 90 -1.28 -46.66 4.89
N ARG A 91 -2.56 -46.43 5.24
CA ARG A 91 -3.33 -47.34 6.09
C ARG A 91 -3.62 -48.67 5.39
N SER A 92 -3.99 -48.68 4.11
CA SER A 92 -4.22 -49.92 3.34
C SER A 92 -2.94 -50.74 3.16
N ASP A 93 -1.80 -50.09 2.86
CA ASP A 93 -0.51 -50.76 2.69
C ASP A 93 -0.05 -51.42 4.00
N LYS A 94 -0.22 -50.73 5.13
CA LYS A 94 0.08 -51.28 6.47
C LYS A 94 -0.84 -52.45 6.83
N ALA A 95 -2.11 -52.43 6.42
CA ALA A 95 -3.03 -53.54 6.62
C ALA A 95 -2.65 -54.78 5.78
N LEU A 96 -2.15 -54.57 4.55
CA LEU A 96 -1.67 -55.64 3.67
C LEU A 96 -0.39 -56.29 4.22
N ALA A 97 0.57 -55.48 4.67
CA ALA A 97 1.82 -55.96 5.28
C ALA A 97 1.56 -56.84 6.53
N LYS A 98 0.53 -56.51 7.33
CA LYS A 98 0.14 -57.30 8.52
C LYS A 98 -0.45 -58.68 8.18
N ARG A 99 -0.93 -58.91 6.95
CA ARG A 99 -1.48 -60.21 6.51
C ARG A 99 -0.42 -61.15 5.91
N GLY A 100 0.75 -60.64 5.52
CA GLY A 100 1.83 -61.43 4.91
C GLY A 100 2.91 -61.96 5.85
N GLY A 101 2.91 -61.54 7.13
CA GLY A 101 3.97 -61.88 8.09
C GLY A 101 3.48 -62.70 9.27
N GLY A 102 3.38 -64.02 9.10
CA GLY A 102 3.37 -64.96 10.22
C GLY A 102 4.79 -65.21 10.70
N ALA A 103 5.25 -64.50 11.72
CA ALA A 103 6.36 -64.90 12.57
C ALA A 103 6.00 -64.61 14.05
N PRO A 104 6.34 -65.51 14.99
CA PRO A 104 5.76 -65.51 16.33
C PRO A 104 6.38 -64.46 17.27
N ALA A 105 5.54 -64.00 18.19
CA ALA A 105 5.85 -63.09 19.28
C ALA A 105 6.72 -63.72 20.38
N PRO A 106 7.49 -62.92 21.13
CA PRO A 106 7.74 -63.18 22.53
C PRO A 106 6.85 -62.31 23.45
N ALA A 107 6.68 -62.80 24.67
CA ALA A 107 5.57 -62.60 25.57
C ALA A 107 5.59 -61.28 26.40
N LYS A 108 4.50 -61.14 27.17
CA LYS A 108 3.84 -59.96 27.77
C LYS A 108 4.38 -59.64 29.22
N PRO A 109 3.76 -58.76 30.05
CA PRO A 109 4.37 -57.59 30.72
C PRO A 109 4.25 -57.65 32.28
N PRO A 110 4.37 -56.50 33.00
CA PRO A 110 3.26 -56.05 33.87
C PRO A 110 3.01 -54.52 33.75
N GLU A 111 1.78 -54.02 33.63
CA GLU A 111 0.71 -53.80 34.63
C GLU A 111 0.67 -52.33 35.16
N SER A 112 -0.23 -51.53 34.57
CA SER A 112 -1.13 -50.43 35.05
C SER A 112 -0.78 -49.58 36.31
N PRO A 113 -1.22 -48.28 36.43
CA PRO A 113 -2.63 -47.89 36.25
C PRO A 113 -3.01 -46.49 35.69
N ALA A 114 -4.26 -46.47 35.18
CA ALA A 114 -5.33 -45.46 35.12
C ALA A 114 -5.10 -43.93 35.19
N VAL A 115 -5.46 -43.27 34.07
CA VAL A 115 -6.30 -42.04 33.77
C VAL A 115 -6.46 -40.91 34.83
N PRO A 116 -6.51 -39.62 34.40
CA PRO A 116 -7.76 -39.00 33.90
C PRO A 116 -7.62 -38.14 32.61
N ALA A 117 -8.79 -37.78 32.06
CA ALA A 117 -9.09 -37.14 30.77
C ALA A 117 -8.57 -35.67 30.59
N PRO A 118 -8.61 -35.10 29.36
CA PRO A 118 -7.81 -33.93 29.00
C PRO A 118 -8.54 -32.60 29.24
N ALA A 119 -7.83 -31.66 29.85
CA ALA A 119 -8.17 -30.24 29.82
C ALA A 119 -7.33 -29.53 28.74
N ILE A 120 -8.04 -28.96 27.77
CA ILE A 120 -7.78 -27.66 27.13
C ILE A 120 -6.57 -26.87 27.66
N ALA A 121 -5.57 -26.62 26.80
CA ALA A 121 -4.99 -25.31 26.49
C ALA A 121 -3.54 -25.44 25.96
N GLU A 122 -3.39 -24.99 24.71
CA GLU A 122 -2.23 -24.25 24.19
C GLU A 122 -0.85 -24.93 24.22
N ALA A 123 -0.65 -25.82 23.25
CA ALA A 123 0.68 -26.05 22.69
C ALA A 123 1.03 -24.87 21.78
N SER A 124 1.66 -23.83 22.34
CA SER A 124 2.49 -22.89 21.60
C SER A 124 3.86 -23.52 21.34
N ALA A 125 3.87 -24.58 20.53
CA ALA A 125 5.08 -25.02 19.85
C ALA A 125 5.02 -24.46 18.43
N SER A 126 5.65 -23.29 18.31
CA SER A 126 5.95 -22.61 17.06
C SER A 126 6.78 -23.52 16.14
N GLU A 127 6.12 -24.24 15.24
CA GLU A 127 6.72 -24.61 13.95
C GLU A 127 6.02 -23.77 12.88
N SER A 128 6.40 -22.49 12.89
CA SER A 128 6.31 -21.62 11.74
C SER A 128 7.22 -22.17 10.66
N ARG A 129 6.74 -23.15 9.89
CA ARG A 129 7.17 -23.28 8.50
C ARG A 129 6.37 -22.26 7.71
N GLY A 130 6.74 -21.00 7.90
CA GLY A 130 6.49 -20.02 6.88
C GLY A 130 7.19 -20.55 5.64
N GLU A 131 6.42 -20.85 4.60
CA GLU A 131 6.85 -20.44 3.27
C GLU A 131 6.94 -18.91 3.34
N SER A 132 8.06 -18.47 3.91
CA SER A 132 8.71 -17.24 3.54
C SER A 132 8.89 -17.39 2.04
N GLU A 133 7.93 -16.89 1.27
CA GLU A 133 8.30 -16.11 0.11
C GLU A 133 9.31 -15.12 0.66
N THR A 134 10.59 -15.51 0.57
CA THR A 134 11.67 -14.57 0.66
C THR A 134 11.37 -13.66 -0.51
N GLU A 135 10.64 -12.57 -0.26
CA GLU A 135 10.74 -11.39 -1.08
C GLU A 135 12.23 -11.06 -1.00
N GLU A 136 13.00 -11.63 -1.93
CA GLU A 136 14.40 -11.28 -2.11
C GLU A 136 14.35 -9.80 -2.40
N GLU A 137 14.67 -9.00 -1.37
CA GLU A 137 14.81 -7.56 -1.49
C GLU A 137 15.65 -7.31 -2.74
N PRO A 138 15.12 -6.57 -3.74
CA PRO A 138 15.85 -6.32 -4.97
C PRO A 138 17.22 -5.76 -4.64
N SER A 139 18.24 -6.31 -5.28
CA SER A 139 19.59 -5.76 -5.17
C SER A 139 19.58 -4.28 -5.59
N GLU A 140 20.50 -3.48 -5.05
CA GLU A 140 20.61 -2.06 -5.40
C GLU A 140 20.71 -1.85 -6.92
N GLU A 141 21.39 -2.77 -7.61
CA GLU A 141 21.52 -2.77 -9.07
C GLU A 141 20.19 -3.03 -9.79
N GLU A 142 19.37 -3.97 -9.32
CA GLU A 142 18.05 -4.22 -9.88
C GLU A 142 17.12 -3.02 -9.69
N LEU A 143 17.21 -2.33 -8.55
CA LEU A 143 16.45 -1.12 -8.28
C LEU A 143 16.84 0.01 -9.27
N GLU A 144 18.12 0.19 -9.54
CA GLU A 144 18.61 1.16 -10.53
C GLU A 144 18.15 0.82 -11.94
N GLN A 145 18.22 -0.45 -12.34
CA GLN A 145 17.74 -0.92 -13.64
C GLN A 145 16.23 -0.69 -13.79
N GLN A 146 15.44 -1.00 -12.77
CA GLN A 146 14.00 -0.75 -12.76
C GLN A 146 13.69 0.74 -12.89
N ALA A 147 14.41 1.61 -12.18
CA ALA A 147 14.25 3.05 -12.26
C ALA A 147 14.60 3.59 -13.67
N GLN A 148 15.65 3.05 -14.30
CA GLN A 148 16.01 3.39 -15.68
C GLN A 148 14.95 2.90 -16.67
N GLU A 149 14.43 1.69 -16.50
CA GLU A 149 13.38 1.15 -17.37
C GLU A 149 12.08 1.97 -17.25
N GLU A 150 11.67 2.31 -16.02
CA GLU A 150 10.54 3.19 -15.76
C GLU A 150 10.74 4.55 -16.43
N GLN A 151 11.93 5.13 -16.29
CA GLN A 151 12.27 6.38 -16.95
C GLN A 151 12.13 6.28 -18.48
N ARG A 152 12.67 5.23 -19.10
CA ARG A 152 12.57 5.01 -20.55
C ARG A 152 11.11 4.92 -21.02
N LYS A 153 10.24 4.31 -20.21
CA LYS A 153 8.79 4.29 -20.46
C LYS A 153 8.16 5.68 -20.36
N LEU A 154 8.51 6.46 -19.33
CA LEU A 154 7.96 7.79 -19.10
C LEU A 154 8.37 8.83 -20.14
N ILE A 155 9.59 8.73 -20.70
CA ILE A 155 10.06 9.60 -21.78
C ILE A 155 9.63 9.14 -23.18
N ASN A 156 8.83 8.08 -23.27
CA ASN A 156 8.40 7.46 -24.53
C ASN A 156 9.59 7.20 -25.48
N TYR A 157 10.64 6.55 -24.95
CA TYR A 157 11.85 6.27 -25.73
C TYR A 157 11.55 5.27 -26.86
N ASN A 158 11.86 5.67 -28.09
CA ASN A 158 11.79 4.80 -29.26
C ASN A 158 13.17 4.24 -29.58
N GLU A 159 13.35 2.92 -29.45
CA GLU A 159 14.61 2.23 -29.72
C GLU A 159 15.06 2.33 -31.18
N ALA A 160 14.12 2.30 -32.13
CA ALA A 160 14.43 2.29 -33.56
C ALA A 160 14.98 3.65 -34.04
N THR A 161 14.45 4.74 -33.50
CA THR A 161 14.85 6.11 -33.87
C THR A 161 15.73 6.78 -32.83
N LYS A 162 15.98 6.14 -31.68
CA LYS A 162 16.64 6.71 -30.49
C LYS A 162 16.05 8.06 -30.06
N SER A 163 14.77 8.29 -30.37
CA SER A 163 14.08 9.54 -30.08
C SER A 163 13.30 9.42 -28.77
N PHE A 164 13.27 10.49 -27.98
CA PHE A 164 12.55 10.55 -26.71
C PHE A 164 12.05 11.97 -26.44
N VAL A 165 11.13 12.09 -25.49
CA VAL A 165 10.66 13.39 -24.99
C VAL A 165 11.47 13.76 -23.76
N ARG A 166 11.99 15.00 -23.71
CA ARG A 166 12.82 15.46 -22.57
C ARG A 166 12.04 15.70 -21.28
N ASN A 167 10.73 15.95 -21.40
CA ASN A 167 9.84 16.11 -20.25
C ASN A 167 9.12 14.79 -19.92
N ARG A 168 8.94 14.55 -18.62
CA ARG A 168 8.17 13.41 -18.10
C ARG A 168 6.74 13.83 -17.77
N PRO A 169 5.74 12.94 -17.92
CA PRO A 169 4.34 13.23 -17.60
C PRO A 169 4.08 13.34 -16.08
N ASP A 170 5.01 12.87 -15.24
CA ASP A 170 4.93 12.98 -13.78
C ASP A 170 5.49 14.30 -13.23
N PHE A 171 5.88 15.23 -14.11
CA PHE A 171 6.42 16.54 -13.76
C PHE A 171 7.71 16.52 -12.92
N LYS A 172 8.43 15.40 -12.86
CA LYS A 172 9.76 15.37 -12.25
C LYS A 172 10.82 15.89 -13.24
N CYS A 173 11.83 16.56 -12.72
CA CYS A 173 12.92 17.16 -13.52
C CYS A 173 14.25 17.20 -12.74
N GLY A 174 15.33 17.53 -13.43
CA GLY A 174 16.66 17.69 -12.85
C GLY A 174 17.37 16.35 -12.57
N SER A 175 18.32 16.36 -11.63
CA SER A 175 19.20 15.22 -11.30
C SER A 175 18.64 14.25 -10.25
N ARG A 176 17.43 14.49 -9.74
CA ARG A 176 16.76 13.63 -8.75
C ARG A 176 16.02 12.44 -9.37
N VAL A 177 15.97 12.43 -10.68
CA VAL A 177 15.49 11.33 -11.50
C VAL A 177 16.70 10.77 -12.25
N PRO A 178 16.64 9.51 -12.72
CA PRO A 178 17.68 8.97 -13.59
C PRO A 178 17.98 9.93 -14.76
N LEU A 179 19.18 9.86 -15.31
CA LEU A 179 19.56 10.67 -16.46
C LEU A 179 18.89 10.14 -17.73
N LEU A 180 18.74 11.01 -18.73
CA LEU A 180 18.25 10.61 -20.04
C LEU A 180 19.28 9.75 -20.78
N PRO A 181 18.88 9.08 -21.87
CA PRO A 181 19.79 8.27 -22.68
C PRO A 181 20.99 9.03 -23.27
N ASP A 182 20.93 10.36 -23.30
CA ASP A 182 22.01 11.27 -23.73
C ASP A 182 22.84 11.81 -22.55
N GLU A 183 22.67 11.24 -21.35
CA GLU A 183 23.34 11.66 -20.10
C GLU A 183 22.95 13.07 -19.62
N GLU A 184 21.89 13.65 -20.18
CA GLU A 184 21.36 14.94 -19.75
C GLU A 184 20.27 14.78 -18.66
N VAL A 185 19.94 15.88 -17.99
CA VAL A 185 18.89 15.93 -16.96
C VAL A 185 17.50 16.06 -17.57
N VAL A 186 16.49 15.56 -16.86
CA VAL A 186 15.09 15.71 -17.29
C VAL A 186 14.66 17.17 -17.25
N GLU A 187 14.10 17.62 -18.37
CA GLU A 187 13.67 18.99 -18.57
C GLU A 187 12.16 19.17 -18.32
N CYS A 188 11.72 20.42 -18.24
CA CYS A 188 10.31 20.75 -18.24
C CYS A 188 9.84 21.20 -19.63
N ALA A 189 8.53 21.11 -19.88
CA ALA A 189 7.97 21.55 -21.15
C ALA A 189 8.09 23.07 -21.34
N ALA A 190 9.03 23.51 -22.18
CA ALA A 190 9.28 24.94 -22.46
C ALA A 190 8.02 25.70 -22.92
N MET A 191 7.20 25.09 -23.79
CA MET A 191 5.94 25.65 -24.31
C MET A 191 4.71 25.22 -23.46
N GLY A 192 4.92 24.55 -22.33
CA GLY A 192 3.87 23.99 -21.49
C GLY A 192 3.40 24.91 -20.36
N PRO A 193 2.39 24.48 -19.57
CA PRO A 193 1.88 25.24 -18.43
C PRO A 193 2.86 25.29 -17.24
N THR A 194 3.85 24.40 -17.21
CA THR A 194 4.83 24.23 -16.12
C THR A 194 6.27 24.21 -16.65
N PRO A 195 6.78 25.35 -17.15
CA PRO A 195 8.03 25.36 -17.89
C PRO A 195 9.29 25.50 -17.02
N CYS A 196 9.17 25.61 -15.69
CA CYS A 196 10.31 25.81 -14.81
C CYS A 196 10.56 24.57 -13.95
N CYS A 197 11.80 24.10 -13.89
CA CYS A 197 12.24 23.09 -12.94
C CYS A 197 12.66 23.75 -11.62
N SER A 198 11.99 23.39 -10.54
CA SER A 198 12.37 23.83 -9.20
C SER A 198 13.66 23.16 -8.72
N GLY A 199 14.35 23.76 -7.76
CA GLY A 199 15.45 23.11 -7.05
C GLY A 199 15.07 21.83 -6.29
N LEU A 200 13.76 21.54 -6.17
CA LEU A 200 13.24 20.30 -5.61
C LEU A 200 13.07 19.18 -6.66
N GLY A 201 13.33 19.45 -7.93
CA GLY A 201 13.20 18.50 -9.02
C GLY A 201 11.76 18.31 -9.52
N TRP A 202 10.95 19.38 -9.47
CA TRP A 202 9.58 19.38 -9.96
C TRP A 202 9.31 20.53 -10.92
N CYS A 203 8.57 20.25 -12.00
CA CYS A 203 8.11 21.21 -12.98
C CYS A 203 6.93 22.03 -12.45
N GLY A 204 7.01 23.34 -12.56
CA GLY A 204 5.97 24.28 -12.17
C GLY A 204 6.09 25.63 -12.87
N SER A 205 5.22 26.57 -12.51
CA SER A 205 5.16 27.92 -13.11
C SER A 205 5.15 29.05 -12.08
N THR A 206 5.17 28.73 -10.78
CA THR A 206 5.16 29.75 -9.73
C THR A 206 6.54 30.39 -9.56
N ASN A 207 6.60 31.56 -8.92
CA ASN A 207 7.89 32.22 -8.62
C ASN A 207 8.85 31.29 -7.86
N ALA A 208 8.36 30.42 -6.97
CA ALA A 208 9.20 29.46 -6.26
C ALA A 208 9.83 28.40 -7.18
N HIS A 209 9.19 28.08 -8.31
CA HIS A 209 9.69 27.13 -9.30
C HIS A 209 10.63 27.77 -10.33
N CYS A 210 10.47 29.07 -10.61
CA CYS A 210 11.23 29.76 -11.66
C CYS A 210 12.32 30.71 -11.13
N LYS A 211 12.19 31.24 -9.91
CA LYS A 211 13.05 32.31 -9.37
C LYS A 211 13.91 31.87 -8.18
N CYS A 212 14.12 30.57 -7.98
CA CYS A 212 15.06 30.10 -6.98
C CYS A 212 16.49 30.03 -7.54
N ALA A 213 17.49 30.04 -6.66
CA ALA A 213 18.91 30.06 -7.06
C ALA A 213 19.34 28.83 -7.87
N THR A 214 18.68 27.69 -7.67
CA THR A 214 18.95 26.41 -8.35
C THR A 214 17.86 26.02 -9.35
N CYS A 215 16.93 26.93 -9.64
CA CYS A 215 15.82 26.69 -10.56
C CYS A 215 16.27 26.92 -12.00
N ILE A 216 15.66 26.17 -12.94
CA ILE A 216 15.90 26.30 -14.37
C ILE A 216 14.59 26.69 -15.05
N ASP A 217 14.57 27.80 -15.79
CA ASP A 217 13.42 28.24 -16.57
C ASP A 217 13.61 27.89 -18.05
N TYR A 218 12.85 26.92 -18.54
CA TYR A 218 12.98 26.44 -19.93
C TYR A 218 12.25 27.33 -20.94
N ARG A 219 11.56 28.42 -20.54
CA ARG A 219 10.91 29.36 -21.48
C ARG A 219 11.92 30.20 -22.27
N SER A 220 13.06 30.48 -21.66
CA SER A 220 14.15 31.27 -22.26
C SER A 220 15.13 30.44 -23.07
N GLU A 221 15.05 29.11 -22.98
CA GLU A 221 15.89 28.18 -23.74
C GLU A 221 15.18 27.81 -25.05
N PRO A 222 15.75 28.11 -26.23
CA PRO A 222 15.27 27.60 -27.51
C PRO A 222 15.65 26.12 -27.67
N GLY A 223 15.13 25.26 -26.79
CA GLY A 223 15.57 23.86 -26.63
C GLY A 223 14.53 22.80 -26.95
N GLY A 224 13.24 23.16 -27.07
CA GLY A 224 12.15 22.21 -27.35
C GLY A 224 12.22 21.52 -28.73
N ALA A 225 13.23 21.84 -29.54
CA ALA A 225 13.52 21.22 -30.81
C ALA A 225 15.03 21.22 -31.11
N LYS A 226 15.87 20.68 -30.21
CA LYS A 226 17.15 20.14 -30.68
C LYS A 226 16.89 18.77 -31.30
N ALA A 227 16.41 18.80 -32.54
CA ALA A 227 16.63 17.69 -33.45
C ALA A 227 18.14 17.59 -33.69
N ARG A 228 18.74 16.46 -33.32
CA ARG A 228 20.10 16.10 -33.73
C ARG A 228 20.09 14.67 -34.23
#